data_AF-A0A438K4J6-F1
#
_entry.id   AF-A0A438K4J6-F1
#
_cell.length_a   1.000
_cell.length_b   1.000
_cell.length_c   1.000
_cell.angle_alpha   90.00
_cell.angle_beta   90.00
_cell.angle_gamma   90.00
#
_symmetry.space_group_name_H-M   'P 1'
#
loop_
_entity.id
_entity.type
_entity.pdbx_description
1 polymer ?
#
loop_
_entity_poly.entity_id
_entity_poly.type
_entity_poly.pdbx_seq_one_letter_code
_entity_poly.pdbx_strand_id
1 'polypeptide(L)' 'MLNKIIGLTTTLKIWNTLERTYVVASHSRVLELCTEIQSIKKDGLIVDEYVLKLKNIANKLASIGEPVSD' A
#
# COMPACT_ATOMS: atom_id res chain seq x y z
N MET A 1 -13.19 1.67 -9.86
CA MET A 1 -13.01 0.21 -9.72
C MET A 1 -14.20 -0.59 -10.24
N LEU A 2 -15.45 -0.22 -9.92
CA LEU A 2 -16.67 -0.89 -10.40
C LEU A 2 -16.82 -0.93 -11.94
N ASN A 3 -16.38 0.09 -12.67
CA ASN A 3 -16.41 0.12 -14.15
C ASN A 3 -15.63 -1.02 -14.83
N LYS A 4 -14.62 -1.62 -14.18
CA LYS A 4 -13.85 -2.74 -14.75
C LYS A 4 -14.62 -4.07 -14.72
N ILE A 5 -15.73 -4.10 -13.98
CA ILE A 5 -16.52 -5.29 -13.68
C ILE A 5 -17.85 -5.26 -14.47
N ILE A 6 -18.26 -4.08 -14.95
CA ILE A 6 -19.45 -3.89 -15.78
C ILE A 6 -19.27 -4.68 -17.08
N GLY A 7 -20.12 -5.69 -17.29
CA GLY A 7 -20.09 -6.58 -18.45
C GLY A 7 -19.52 -7.98 -18.18
N LEU A 8 -18.98 -8.25 -16.99
CA LEU A 8 -18.57 -9.61 -16.60
C LEU A 8 -19.79 -10.38 -16.08
N THR A 9 -20.19 -11.44 -16.80
CA THR A 9 -21.37 -12.25 -16.48
C THR A 9 -21.10 -13.46 -15.60
N THR A 10 -19.83 -13.71 -15.27
CA THR A 10 -19.42 -14.87 -14.46
C THR A 10 -18.73 -14.42 -13.19
N THR A 11 -19.19 -14.90 -12.04
CA THR A 11 -18.63 -14.62 -10.71
C THR A 11 -17.13 -14.85 -10.65
N LEU A 12 -16.63 -15.90 -11.32
CA LEU A 12 -15.21 -16.20 -11.42
C LEU A 12 -14.39 -15.08 -12.09
N LYS A 13 -14.91 -14.48 -13.18
CA LYS A 13 -14.22 -13.39 -13.89
C LYS A 13 -14.26 -12.09 -13.10
N ILE A 14 -15.38 -11.83 -12.43
CA ILE A 14 -15.53 -10.69 -11.50
C ILE A 14 -14.48 -10.80 -10.39
N TRP A 15 -14.40 -11.98 -9.74
CA TRP A 15 -13.47 -12.23 -8.65
C TRP A 15 -12.01 -12.09 -9.11
N ASN A 16 -11.61 -12.74 -10.20
CA ASN A 16 -10.26 -12.62 -10.75
C ASN A 16 -9.88 -11.17 -11.12
N THR A 17 -10.82 -10.41 -11.69
CA THR A 17 -10.56 -9.02 -12.07
C THR A 17 -10.38 -8.13 -10.84
N LEU A 18 -11.20 -8.37 -9.81
CA LEU A 18 -11.11 -7.66 -8.54
C LEU A 18 -9.80 -8.01 -7.83
N GLU A 19 -9.51 -9.29 -7.66
CA GLU A 19 -8.29 -9.83 -7.06
C GLU A 19 -7.05 -9.28 -7.76
N ARG A 20 -6.93 -9.40 -9.08
CA ARG A 20 -5.78 -8.86 -9.83
C ARG A 20 -5.64 -7.35 -9.67
N THR A 21 -6.75 -6.61 -9.67
CA THR A 21 -6.70 -5.15 -9.50
C THR A 21 -6.28 -4.78 -8.08
N TYR A 22 -6.78 -5.50 -7.07
CA TYR A 22 -6.42 -5.28 -5.67
C TYR A 22 -4.98 -5.70 -5.38
N VAL A 23 -4.51 -6.81 -5.93
CA VAL A 23 -3.13 -7.30 -5.78
C VAL A 23 -2.15 -6.32 -6.42
N VAL A 24 -2.41 -5.85 -7.65
CA VAL A 24 -1.55 -4.86 -8.32
C VAL A 24 -1.57 -3.51 -7.60
N ALA A 25 -2.75 -3.08 -7.10
CA ALA A 25 -2.87 -1.89 -6.28
C ALA A 25 -2.12 -2.04 -4.95
N SER A 26 -2.16 -3.23 -4.34
CA SER A 26 -1.43 -3.56 -3.09
C SER A 26 0.08 -3.48 -3.31
N HIS A 27 0.62 -4.12 -4.35
CA HIS A 27 2.05 -4.03 -4.67
C HIS A 27 2.50 -2.60 -5.00
N SER A 28 1.71 -1.85 -5.78
CA SER A 28 2.02 -0.44 -6.05
C SER A 28 2.01 0.39 -4.76
N ARG A 29 1.08 0.09 -3.84
CA ARG A 29 0.97 0.74 -2.54
C ARG A 29 2.15 0.40 -1.63
N VAL A 30 2.62 -0.84 -1.63
CA VAL A 30 3.83 -1.25 -0.90
C VAL A 30 5.05 -0.48 -1.41
N LEU A 31 5.26 -0.43 -2.73
CA LEU A 31 6.38 0.30 -3.34
C LEU A 31 6.33 1.80 -3.05
N GLU A 32 5.12 2.39 -3.09
CA GLU A 32 4.91 3.79 -2.72
C GLU A 32 5.31 4.05 -1.27
N LEU A 33 4.87 3.21 -0.32
CA LEU A 33 5.19 3.35 1.11
C LEU A 33 6.70 3.16 1.38
N CYS A 34 7.34 2.20 0.71
CA CYS A 34 8.80 2.01 0.79
C CYS A 34 9.56 3.23 0.25
N THR A 35 9.10 3.80 -0.86
CA THR A 35 9.68 5.01 -1.45
C THR A 35 9.48 6.22 -0.52
N GLU A 36 8.30 6.32 0.11
CA GLU A 36 7.99 7.35 1.11
C GLU A 36 8.98 7.26 2.28
N ILE A 37 9.17 6.08 2.88
CA ILE A 37 10.16 5.86 3.95
C ILE A 37 11.56 6.30 3.53
N GLN A 38 12.02 5.88 2.34
CA GLN A 38 13.35 6.20 1.83
C GLN A 38 13.51 7.70 1.52
N SER A 39 12.42 8.40 1.22
CA SER A 39 12.40 9.83 0.93
C SER A 39 12.33 10.70 2.19
N ILE A 40 11.97 10.16 3.36
CA ILE A 40 11.99 10.92 4.61
C ILE A 40 13.45 11.18 4.98
N LYS A 41 13.96 12.35 4.64
CA LYS A 41 15.22 12.88 5.17
C LYS A 41 14.94 13.56 6.50
N LYS A 42 15.82 13.39 7.48
CA LYS A 42 15.81 14.06 8.79
C LYS A 42 16.10 15.59 8.68
N ASP A 43 15.93 16.17 7.50
CA ASP A 43 16.34 17.54 7.21
C ASP A 43 15.21 18.49 7.63
N GLY A 44 15.29 18.97 8.87
CA GLY A 44 14.33 19.92 9.46
C GLY A 44 13.19 19.32 10.31
N LEU A 45 13.11 17.99 10.48
CA LEU A 45 12.13 17.35 11.35
C LEU A 45 12.66 17.18 12.79
N ILE A 46 11.85 17.56 13.78
CA ILE A 46 12.09 17.21 15.19
C ILE A 46 12.04 15.67 15.28
N VAL A 47 12.94 15.07 16.06
CA VAL A 47 13.15 13.60 16.08
C VAL A 47 11.83 12.84 16.31
N ASP A 48 10.95 13.33 17.17
CA ASP A 48 9.65 12.73 17.44
C ASP A 48 8.72 12.72 16.22
N GLU A 49 8.68 13.78 15.42
CA GLU A 49 7.85 13.83 14.20
C GLU A 49 8.37 12.89 13.11
N TYR A 50 9.69 12.77 13.01
CA TYR A 50 10.35 11.83 12.10
C TYR A 50 10.01 10.38 12.47
N VAL A 51 10.15 10.03 13.77
CA VAL A 51 9.84 8.69 14.28
C VAL A 51 8.34 8.37 14.15
N LEU A 52 7.46 9.34 14.43
CA LEU A 52 6.01 9.15 14.29
C LEU A 52 5.60 8.90 12.83
N LYS A 53 6.19 9.64 11.87
CA LYS A 53 5.94 9.41 10.44
C LYS A 53 6.40 8.02 10.00
N LEU A 54 7.60 7.60 10.40
CA LEU A 54 8.12 6.27 10.09
C LEU A 54 7.24 5.17 10.68
N LYS A 55 6.85 5.30 11.95
CA LYS A 55 5.96 4.33 12.62
C LYS A 55 4.59 4.25 11.95
N ASN A 56 4.04 5.37 11.49
CA ASN A 56 2.77 5.38 10.79
C ASN A 56 2.85 4.68 9.43
N ILE A 57 3.96 4.86 8.68
CA ILE A 57 4.15 4.16 7.41
C ILE A 57 4.40 2.66 7.64
N ALA A 58 5.19 2.29 8.65
CA ALA A 58 5.39 0.90 9.05
C ALA A 58 4.07 0.22 9.47
N ASN A 59 3.21 0.91 10.22
CA ASN A 59 1.88 0.40 10.58
C ASN A 59 0.97 0.21 9.35
N LYS A 60 1.05 1.11 8.36
CA LYS A 60 0.32 0.95 7.09
C LYS A 60 0.81 -0.28 6.33
N LEU A 61 2.12 -0.51 6.28
CA LEU A 61 2.75 -1.70 5.69
C LEU A 61 2.30 -3.00 6.41
N ALA A 62 2.30 -3.00 7.75
CA ALA A 62 1.79 -4.13 8.52
C ALA A 62 0.29 -4.42 8.27
N SER A 63 -0.53 -3.37 8.11
CA SER A 63 -1.97 -3.52 7.86
C SER A 63 -2.34 -4.14 6.50
N ILE A 64 -1.41 -4.08 5.53
CA ILE A 64 -1.58 -4.67 4.19
C ILE A 64 -0.90 -6.05 4.06
N GLY A 65 -0.39 -6.61 5.17
CA GLY A 65 0.22 -7.93 5.22
C GLY A 65 1.70 -7.98 4.83
N GLU A 66 2.32 -6.83 4.60
CA GLU A 66 3.75 -6.70 4.24
C GLU A 66 4.48 -5.92 5.34
N PRO A 67 4.69 -6.49 6.53
CA PRO A 67 5.39 -5.80 7.60
C PRO A 67 6.85 -5.51 7.20
N VAL A 68 7.35 -4.34 7.60
CA VAL A 68 8.79 -4.03 7.48
C VAL A 68 9.54 -5.04 8.35
N SER A 69 10.50 -5.76 7.77
CA SER A 69 11.34 -6.71 8.51
C SER A 69 12.13 -5.98 9.59
N ASP A 70 12.19 -6.57 10.78
CA ASP A 70 13.01 -6.11 11.92
C ASP A 70 14.50 -6.12 11.58
#